data_AF-A0A3Q4HM79-F1
#
_entry.id   AF-A0A3Q4HM79-F1
#
_cell.length_a   1.000
_cell.length_b   1.000
_cell.length_c   1.000
_cell.angle_alpha   90.00
_cell.angle_beta   90.00
_cell.angle_gamma   90.00
#
_symmetry.space_group_name_H-M   'P 1'
#
loop_
_entity.id
_entity.type
_entity.pdbx_description
1 polymer ?
#
loop_
_entity_poly.entity_id
_entity_poly.type
_entity_poly.pdbx_seq_one_letter_code
_entity_poly.pdbx_strand_id
1 'polypeptide(L)'
;MKTKFINGVSSSPSMSLGLLVTENALQVQPDTEEDCDELVCSDQPDPDTRRRAYLWCREFLHGAWKSLAEDLFQITIIGAEAMVLESVMFAILAERELGPKLYGIFPQGRLEQYVPQSRKLDTCELSDSSISAEVAQKMARFHGMRMPFNKEPKWLFGTMDRYLSQVMRLNFTRESQLRRFNRLLSYDLPQEMEMLSLLKSTPSPVVFCHNDCQENILLLKGRQSSDRHRLMLIDFEYSSYNYGFDVGNHFCEWMYDYNCDEFPFFKVSAQNYPSKAQQLHFIESYLRESDQGFDGLSTEDQMKLKEEMYVEVNFSLASHFFWGLWSIIQAQLSTIKFGEYAQARFDAYFQQKKTWAV
;
A
#
# COMPACT_ATOMS: atom_id res chain seq x y z
N MET A 1 5.68 14.98 -16.35
CA MET A 1 5.48 13.53 -16.62
C MET A 1 6.17 12.78 -15.50
N LYS A 2 5.56 11.74 -14.95
CA LYS A 2 6.15 10.94 -13.86
C LYS A 2 6.65 9.65 -14.49
N THR A 3 7.96 9.40 -14.42
CA THR A 3 8.57 8.17 -14.94
C THR A 3 9.23 7.45 -13.78
N LYS A 4 8.86 6.18 -13.61
CA LYS A 4 9.40 5.29 -12.57
C LYS A 4 10.67 4.66 -13.15
N PHE A 5 11.83 4.93 -12.56
CA PHE A 5 13.10 4.31 -12.95
C PHE A 5 13.63 3.44 -11.82
N ILE A 6 14.16 2.28 -12.20
CA ILE A 6 14.89 1.38 -11.31
C ILE A 6 16.39 1.69 -11.49
N ASN A 7 17.06 2.12 -10.42
CA ASN A 7 18.52 2.21 -10.40
C ASN A 7 19.09 0.80 -10.17
N GLY A 8 19.67 0.21 -11.22
CA GLY A 8 20.35 -1.07 -11.14
C GLY A 8 21.83 -0.90 -10.79
N VAL A 9 22.22 -1.15 -9.54
CA VAL A 9 23.44 -1.87 -9.18
C VAL A 9 23.17 -2.71 -7.93
N SER A 10 22.62 -3.91 -8.13
CA SER A 10 22.87 -5.09 -7.29
C SER A 10 22.31 -6.29 -8.04
N SER A 11 23.20 -7.09 -8.58
CA SER A 11 22.89 -8.45 -9.04
C SER A 11 22.55 -9.29 -7.82
N SER A 12 21.26 -9.40 -7.51
CA SER A 12 20.70 -10.46 -6.68
C SER A 12 19.28 -10.76 -7.15
N PRO A 13 19.09 -11.83 -7.95
CA PRO A 13 17.77 -12.36 -8.23
C PRO A 13 17.44 -13.41 -7.15
N SER A 14 16.43 -13.16 -6.30
CA SER A 14 15.54 -14.24 -5.82
C SER A 14 14.43 -13.73 -4.91
N MET A 15 13.23 -13.63 -5.48
CA MET A 15 12.00 -13.97 -4.76
C MET A 15 11.23 -14.95 -5.64
N SER A 16 11.65 -16.22 -5.58
CA SER A 16 10.82 -17.38 -5.94
C SER A 16 11.34 -18.61 -5.19
N LEU A 17 10.50 -19.19 -4.32
CA LEU A 17 10.71 -20.50 -3.72
C LEU A 17 10.87 -21.58 -4.79
N GLY A 18 11.86 -22.46 -4.60
CA GLY A 18 11.98 -23.75 -5.27
C GLY A 18 13.00 -24.63 -4.54
N LEU A 19 12.54 -25.70 -3.90
CA LEU A 19 13.38 -26.75 -3.31
C LEU A 19 14.21 -27.46 -4.38
N LEU A 20 15.49 -27.73 -4.09
CA LEU A 20 16.16 -29.02 -4.35
C LEU A 20 17.47 -29.09 -3.57
N VAL A 21 17.56 -30.10 -2.71
CA VAL A 21 18.73 -30.53 -1.95
C VAL A 21 19.70 -31.23 -2.89
N THR A 22 21.00 -30.90 -2.84
CA THR A 22 22.12 -31.86 -2.70
C THR A 22 23.47 -31.16 -2.43
N GLU A 23 24.33 -31.92 -1.77
CA GLU A 23 25.64 -31.62 -1.18
C GLU A 23 26.69 -31.05 -2.16
N ASN A 24 27.43 -30.03 -1.73
CA ASN A 24 28.88 -30.12 -1.48
C ASN A 24 29.46 -28.77 -1.02
N ALA A 25 30.38 -28.88 -0.07
CA ALA A 25 31.05 -27.80 0.65
C ALA A 25 31.82 -26.81 -0.25
N LEU A 26 31.94 -25.56 0.20
CA LEU A 26 33.14 -24.73 0.01
C LEU A 26 33.20 -23.60 1.06
N GLN A 27 34.42 -23.38 1.55
CA GLN A 27 34.80 -22.67 2.77
C GLN A 27 34.78 -21.14 2.61
N VAL A 28 34.52 -20.45 3.72
CA VAL A 28 34.60 -18.99 3.89
C VAL A 28 36.04 -18.59 4.21
N GLN A 29 36.54 -17.53 3.56
CA GLN A 29 37.61 -16.68 4.10
C GLN A 29 37.14 -15.21 4.16
N PRO A 30 37.62 -14.44 5.15
CA PRO A 30 37.16 -13.07 5.40
C PRO A 30 38.07 -12.07 4.70
N ASP A 31 37.49 -11.11 3.97
CA ASP A 31 38.23 -9.92 3.53
C ASP A 31 37.82 -8.70 4.34
N THR A 32 38.86 -7.99 4.75
CA THR A 32 38.98 -6.84 5.64
C THR A 32 38.69 -5.50 4.98
N GLU A 33 38.16 -4.57 5.79
CA GLU A 33 38.33 -3.09 5.77
C GLU A 33 37.79 -2.29 4.57
N GLU A 34 36.71 -1.54 4.76
CA GLU A 34 36.65 -0.08 5.03
C GLU A 34 36.78 0.80 3.78
N ASP A 35 35.64 1.25 3.26
CA ASP A 35 35.39 2.66 2.92
C ASP A 35 33.88 2.86 2.68
N CYS A 36 33.20 3.45 3.66
CA CYS A 36 31.81 3.87 3.56
C CYS A 36 31.77 5.30 3.02
N ASP A 37 31.75 5.47 1.70
CA ASP A 37 31.32 6.73 1.11
C ASP A 37 29.80 6.86 1.27
N GLU A 38 29.38 7.92 1.98
CA GLU A 38 28.00 8.38 2.06
C GLU A 38 27.47 8.66 0.64
N LEU A 39 26.68 7.73 0.10
CA LEU A 39 25.92 7.94 -1.14
C LEU A 39 24.84 9.00 -0.90
N VAL A 40 25.20 10.26 -1.16
CA VAL A 40 24.25 11.36 -1.37
C VAL A 40 23.37 10.98 -2.56
N CYS A 41 22.10 10.65 -2.30
CA CYS A 41 21.11 10.42 -3.34
C CYS A 41 20.86 11.77 -4.04
N SER A 42 21.40 11.98 -5.24
CA SER A 42 21.08 13.17 -6.02
C SER A 42 19.65 13.09 -6.54
N ASP A 43 18.84 14.14 -6.34
CA ASP A 43 17.49 14.28 -6.93
C ASP A 43 17.48 14.27 -8.48
N GLN A 44 18.66 14.27 -9.10
CA GLN A 44 18.85 14.17 -10.54
C GLN A 44 19.10 12.71 -10.94
N PRO A 45 18.34 12.16 -11.90
CA PRO A 45 18.61 10.84 -12.45
C PRO A 45 19.95 10.80 -13.18
N ASP A 46 20.63 9.66 -13.12
CA ASP A 46 21.89 9.47 -13.82
C ASP A 46 21.71 9.72 -15.35
N PRO A 47 22.75 10.20 -16.04
CA PRO A 47 22.66 10.58 -17.44
C PRO A 47 22.15 9.46 -18.35
N ASP A 48 22.48 8.20 -18.05
CA ASP A 48 22.05 7.05 -18.85
C ASP A 48 20.56 6.78 -18.65
N THR A 49 20.06 6.86 -17.41
CA THR A 49 18.63 6.78 -17.10
C THR A 49 17.86 7.90 -17.78
N ARG A 50 18.36 9.14 -17.74
CA ARG A 50 17.78 10.28 -18.46
C ARG A 50 17.72 10.05 -19.97
N ARG A 51 18.79 9.52 -20.54
CA ARG A 51 18.84 9.25 -21.99
C ARG A 51 17.92 8.10 -22.39
N ARG A 52 17.85 7.02 -21.61
CA ARG A 52 16.91 5.90 -21.84
C ARG A 52 15.47 6.38 -21.78
N ALA A 53 15.13 7.17 -20.76
CA ALA A 53 13.83 7.80 -20.61
C ALA A 53 13.43 8.65 -21.81
N TYR A 54 14.35 9.49 -22.29
CA TYR A 54 14.15 10.32 -23.46
C TYR A 54 13.84 9.47 -24.70
N LEU A 55 14.64 8.43 -24.93
CA LEU A 55 14.45 7.52 -26.07
C LEU A 55 13.10 6.79 -25.99
N TRP A 56 12.72 6.28 -24.82
CA TRP A 56 11.40 5.65 -24.64
C TRP A 56 10.25 6.62 -24.90
N CYS A 57 10.34 7.86 -24.40
CA CYS A 57 9.34 8.87 -24.69
C CYS A 57 9.25 9.18 -26.19
N ARG A 58 10.36 9.18 -26.94
CA ARG A 58 10.34 9.36 -28.40
C ARG A 58 9.75 8.18 -29.16
N GLU A 59 9.99 6.97 -28.67
CA GLU A 59 9.58 5.73 -29.30
C GLU A 59 8.09 5.46 -29.10
N PHE A 60 7.63 5.54 -27.84
CA PHE A 60 6.28 5.13 -27.45
C PHE A 60 5.27 6.27 -27.37
N LEU A 61 5.71 7.54 -27.33
CA LEU A 61 4.81 8.70 -27.31
C LEU A 61 4.78 9.39 -28.68
N HIS A 62 3.59 9.81 -29.10
CA HIS A 62 3.38 10.50 -30.37
C HIS A 62 3.50 12.03 -30.25
N GLY A 63 3.46 12.73 -31.39
CA GLY A 63 3.41 14.19 -31.42
C GLY A 63 4.73 14.85 -31.04
N ALA A 64 4.66 15.88 -30.17
CA ALA A 64 5.80 16.72 -29.80
C ALA A 64 7.00 15.94 -29.24
N TRP A 65 6.77 14.77 -28.65
CA TRP A 65 7.82 13.89 -28.16
C TRP A 65 8.76 13.43 -29.28
N LYS A 66 8.28 13.18 -30.50
CA LYS A 66 9.14 12.77 -31.63
C LYS A 66 10.17 13.83 -32.04
N SER A 67 9.83 15.10 -31.82
CA SER A 67 10.63 16.29 -32.16
C SER A 67 11.28 16.97 -30.95
N LEU A 68 11.07 16.48 -29.73
CA LEU A 68 11.67 17.04 -28.52
C LEU A 68 13.19 16.85 -28.56
N ALA A 69 13.93 17.93 -28.36
CA ALA A 69 15.38 17.87 -28.22
C ALA A 69 15.77 17.33 -26.83
N GLU A 70 16.84 16.53 -26.75
CA GLU A 70 17.25 15.83 -25.53
C GLU A 70 17.62 16.78 -24.38
N ASP A 71 18.14 17.96 -24.69
CA ASP A 71 18.48 19.02 -23.75
C ASP A 71 17.25 19.66 -23.07
N LEU A 72 16.09 19.59 -23.72
CA LEU A 72 14.81 20.05 -23.17
C LEU A 72 14.07 18.95 -22.38
N PHE A 73 14.59 17.72 -22.39
CA PHE A 73 13.97 16.60 -21.71
C PHE A 73 14.33 16.58 -20.21
N GLN A 74 13.31 16.69 -19.37
CA GLN A 74 13.44 16.64 -17.92
C GLN A 74 12.71 15.42 -17.36
N ILE A 75 13.35 14.73 -16.42
CA ILE A 75 12.75 13.64 -15.65
C ILE A 75 13.03 13.84 -14.17
N THR A 76 12.03 13.47 -13.37
CA THR A 76 12.13 13.40 -11.92
C THR A 76 11.96 11.95 -11.53
N ILE A 77 12.88 11.44 -10.71
CA ILE A 77 12.79 10.07 -10.20
C ILE A 77 11.61 10.02 -9.24
N ILE A 78 10.71 9.06 -9.46
CA ILE A 78 9.73 8.71 -8.44
C ILE A 78 9.73 7.20 -8.28
N GLY A 79 9.92 6.74 -7.04
CA GLY A 79 10.33 5.37 -6.74
C GLY A 79 9.25 4.29 -6.92
N ALA A 80 9.73 3.06 -6.71
CA ALA A 80 9.09 1.74 -6.62
C ALA A 80 9.30 0.79 -7.82
N GLU A 81 9.30 -0.51 -7.53
CA GLU A 81 9.57 -1.61 -8.47
C GLU A 81 8.30 -1.95 -9.27
N ALA A 82 8.41 -2.78 -10.32
CA ALA A 82 7.24 -3.35 -10.97
C ALA A 82 7.47 -4.77 -11.50
N MET A 83 6.68 -5.73 -11.03
CA MET A 83 6.62 -7.09 -11.57
C MET A 83 5.63 -7.23 -12.74
N VAL A 84 5.69 -8.36 -13.47
CA VAL A 84 4.78 -8.70 -14.60
C VAL A 84 3.29 -8.62 -14.21
N LEU A 85 2.94 -9.03 -12.99
CA LEU A 85 1.55 -8.97 -12.49
C LEU A 85 1.05 -7.54 -12.32
N GLU A 86 1.91 -6.63 -11.86
CA GLU A 86 1.57 -5.21 -11.76
C GLU A 86 1.33 -4.60 -13.13
N SER A 87 2.11 -5.00 -14.14
CA SER A 87 1.94 -4.49 -15.51
C SER A 87 0.57 -4.82 -16.09
N VAL A 88 0.07 -6.05 -15.86
CA VAL A 88 -1.29 -6.45 -16.24
C VAL A 88 -2.34 -5.67 -15.45
N MET A 89 -2.13 -5.50 -14.14
CA MET A 89 -3.05 -4.75 -13.28
C MET A 89 -3.17 -3.29 -13.72
N PHE A 90 -2.05 -2.60 -13.89
CA PHE A 90 -1.99 -1.21 -14.34
C PHE A 90 -2.65 -1.02 -15.71
N ALA A 91 -2.40 -1.92 -16.67
CA ALA A 91 -3.03 -1.85 -17.97
C ALA A 91 -4.56 -1.92 -17.87
N ILE A 92 -5.11 -2.85 -17.07
CA ILE A 92 -6.56 -2.96 -16.90
C ILE A 92 -7.15 -1.72 -16.20
N LEU A 93 -6.46 -1.19 -15.18
CA LEU A 93 -6.91 0.01 -14.45
C LEU A 93 -6.92 1.25 -15.35
N ALA A 94 -5.90 1.38 -16.21
CA ALA A 94 -5.82 2.44 -17.20
C ALA A 94 -6.97 2.35 -18.23
N GLU A 95 -7.23 1.16 -18.77
CA GLU A 95 -8.31 0.93 -19.74
C GLU A 95 -9.71 1.16 -19.16
N ARG A 96 -9.88 0.98 -17.84
CA ARG A 96 -11.15 1.22 -17.14
C ARG A 96 -11.30 2.63 -16.58
N GLU A 97 -10.34 3.53 -16.85
CA GLU A 97 -10.30 4.89 -16.31
C GLU A 97 -10.34 4.97 -14.77
N LEU A 98 -9.84 3.92 -14.10
CA LEU A 98 -9.78 3.83 -12.63
C LEU A 98 -8.40 4.20 -12.08
N GLY A 99 -7.42 4.41 -12.95
CA GLY A 99 -6.09 4.93 -12.63
C GLY A 99 -5.52 5.78 -13.77
N PRO A 100 -4.26 6.21 -13.66
CA PRO A 100 -3.58 6.94 -14.73
C PRO A 100 -3.54 6.14 -16.04
N LYS A 101 -3.63 6.82 -17.20
CA LYS A 101 -3.42 6.13 -18.49
C LYS A 101 -2.03 5.52 -18.55
N LEU A 102 -1.93 4.34 -19.15
CA LEU A 102 -0.66 3.67 -19.42
C LEU A 102 -0.21 3.98 -20.84
N TYR A 103 1.01 4.49 -21.02
CA TYR A 103 1.56 4.80 -22.34
C TYR A 103 2.55 3.75 -22.84
N GLY A 104 3.21 3.01 -21.94
CA GLY A 104 4.14 1.95 -22.33
C GLY A 104 4.68 1.19 -21.14
N ILE A 105 5.04 -0.07 -21.37
CA ILE A 105 5.72 -0.97 -20.41
C ILE A 105 7.02 -1.43 -21.06
N PHE A 106 8.09 -1.48 -20.28
CA PHE A 106 9.41 -1.96 -20.68
C PHE A 106 10.06 -2.74 -19.52
N PRO A 107 11.12 -3.53 -19.75
CA PRO A 107 11.70 -4.38 -18.71
C PRO A 107 12.13 -3.62 -17.44
N GLN A 108 12.45 -2.34 -17.57
CA GLN A 108 12.91 -1.47 -16.47
C GLN A 108 11.80 -0.65 -15.81
N GLY A 109 10.54 -0.74 -16.26
CA GLY A 109 9.44 0.05 -15.70
C GLY A 109 8.29 0.33 -16.67
N ARG A 110 7.60 1.46 -16.44
CA ARG A 110 6.43 1.87 -17.23
C ARG A 110 6.30 3.39 -17.31
N LEU A 111 5.63 3.85 -18.36
CA LEU A 111 5.26 5.25 -18.57
C LEU A 111 3.76 5.42 -18.33
N GLU A 112 3.43 6.32 -17.40
CA GLU A 112 2.05 6.60 -16.98
C GLU A 112 1.68 8.05 -17.23
N GLN A 113 0.38 8.31 -17.28
CA GLN A 113 -0.17 9.66 -17.32
C GLN A 113 0.22 10.42 -16.06
N TYR A 114 0.87 11.56 -16.26
CA TYR A 114 0.93 12.56 -15.20
C TYR A 114 -0.43 13.24 -15.10
N VAL A 115 -1.00 13.23 -13.90
CA VAL A 115 -2.28 13.86 -13.60
C VAL A 115 -1.99 15.31 -13.18
N PRO A 116 -2.23 16.31 -14.05
CA PRO A 116 -1.88 17.69 -13.73
C PRO A 116 -2.83 18.26 -12.69
N GLN A 117 -2.33 19.24 -11.91
CA GLN A 117 -3.12 19.96 -10.90
C GLN A 117 -3.76 19.04 -9.84
N SER A 118 -3.18 17.86 -9.60
CA SER A 118 -3.56 16.99 -8.48
C SER A 118 -2.56 17.07 -7.33
N ARG A 119 -3.03 16.74 -6.12
CA ARG A 119 -2.16 16.46 -4.96
C ARG A 119 -2.66 15.22 -4.23
N LYS A 120 -1.80 14.57 -3.44
CA LYS A 120 -2.28 13.59 -2.46
C LYS A 120 -3.18 14.28 -1.43
N LEU A 121 -4.13 13.55 -0.87
CA LEU A 121 -4.87 13.99 0.31
C LEU A 121 -3.92 14.09 1.51
N ASP A 122 -4.18 15.04 2.39
CA ASP A 122 -3.56 15.06 3.71
C ASP A 122 -4.38 14.16 4.66
N THR A 123 -3.74 13.52 5.65
CA THR A 123 -4.43 12.59 6.56
C THR A 123 -5.67 13.20 7.22
N CYS A 124 -5.61 14.48 7.60
CA CYS A 124 -6.74 15.16 8.24
C CYS A 124 -7.98 15.28 7.33
N GLU A 125 -7.79 15.29 6.01
CA GLU A 125 -8.87 15.39 5.02
C GLU A 125 -9.68 14.09 4.89
N LEU A 126 -9.12 12.95 5.30
CA LEU A 126 -9.84 11.67 5.28
C LEU A 126 -11.10 11.72 6.15
N SER A 127 -11.07 12.56 7.20
CA SER A 127 -12.18 12.75 8.12
C SER A 127 -13.31 13.66 7.62
N ASP A 128 -13.10 14.38 6.51
CA ASP A 128 -14.14 15.19 5.88
C ASP A 128 -15.25 14.29 5.33
N SER A 129 -16.51 14.60 5.66
CA SER A 129 -17.64 13.73 5.32
C SER A 129 -17.85 13.57 3.81
N SER A 130 -17.52 14.61 3.02
CA SER A 130 -17.66 14.59 1.56
C SER A 130 -16.54 13.78 0.89
N ILE A 131 -15.31 13.94 1.39
CA ILE A 131 -14.15 13.18 0.92
C ILE A 131 -14.33 11.71 1.30
N SER A 132 -14.64 11.42 2.56
CA SER A 132 -14.88 10.06 3.06
C SER A 132 -15.96 9.32 2.26
N ALA A 133 -17.07 9.99 1.93
CA ALA A 133 -18.12 9.42 1.09
C ALA A 133 -17.64 9.12 -0.33
N GLU A 134 -16.82 10.00 -0.92
CA GLU A 134 -16.28 9.78 -2.26
C GLU A 134 -15.22 8.66 -2.26
N VAL A 135 -14.37 8.56 -1.23
CA VAL A 135 -13.43 7.43 -1.07
C VAL A 135 -14.20 6.11 -0.99
N ALA A 136 -15.28 6.06 -0.20
CA ALA A 136 -16.15 4.88 -0.11
C ALA A 136 -16.70 4.46 -1.48
N GLN A 137 -17.16 5.41 -2.29
CA GLN A 137 -17.64 5.16 -3.66
C GLN A 137 -16.51 4.63 -4.56
N LYS A 138 -15.31 5.21 -4.50
CA LYS A 138 -14.16 4.75 -5.29
C LYS A 138 -13.73 3.35 -4.89
N MET A 139 -13.71 3.04 -3.60
CA MET A 139 -13.42 1.71 -3.06
C MET A 139 -14.47 0.69 -3.52
N ALA A 140 -15.77 1.01 -3.46
CA ALA A 140 -16.84 0.15 -3.97
C ALA A 140 -16.68 -0.19 -5.46
N ARG A 141 -16.36 0.80 -6.30
CA ARG A 141 -16.06 0.59 -7.73
C ARG A 141 -14.84 -0.30 -7.94
N PHE A 142 -13.79 -0.09 -7.14
CA PHE A 142 -12.58 -0.90 -7.18
C PHE A 142 -12.88 -2.37 -6.81
N HIS A 143 -13.65 -2.59 -5.75
CA HIS A 143 -14.08 -3.91 -5.30
C HIS A 143 -14.95 -4.64 -6.34
N GLY A 144 -15.76 -3.92 -7.11
CA GLY A 144 -16.57 -4.45 -8.20
C GLY A 144 -15.78 -4.97 -9.41
N MET A 145 -14.45 -4.77 -9.45
CA MET A 145 -13.64 -5.17 -10.59
C MET A 145 -13.46 -6.69 -10.72
N ARG A 146 -13.69 -7.18 -11.94
CA ARG A 146 -13.28 -8.53 -12.35
C ARG A 146 -11.87 -8.48 -12.94
N MET A 147 -10.89 -8.95 -12.18
CA MET A 147 -9.48 -8.97 -12.55
C MET A 147 -9.01 -10.40 -12.84
N PRO A 148 -8.08 -10.63 -13.78
CA PRO A 148 -7.61 -11.97 -14.17
C PRO A 148 -6.55 -12.54 -13.20
N PHE A 149 -6.75 -12.37 -11.89
CA PHE A 149 -5.85 -12.87 -10.84
C PHE A 149 -6.50 -13.99 -10.02
N ASN A 150 -5.72 -14.66 -9.18
CA ASN A 150 -6.26 -15.65 -8.24
C ASN A 150 -7.35 -15.02 -7.36
N LYS A 151 -8.52 -15.68 -7.27
CA LYS A 151 -9.68 -15.22 -6.49
C LYS A 151 -9.68 -15.75 -5.05
N GLU A 152 -8.80 -16.68 -4.73
CA GLU A 152 -8.67 -17.16 -3.36
C GLU A 152 -7.98 -16.08 -2.50
N PRO A 153 -8.55 -15.72 -1.34
CA PRO A 153 -8.05 -14.64 -0.48
C PRO A 153 -6.83 -15.10 0.36
N LYS A 154 -5.82 -15.65 -0.31
CA LYS A 154 -4.59 -16.17 0.31
C LYS A 154 -3.59 -15.05 0.64
N TRP A 155 -3.78 -13.87 0.06
CA TRP A 155 -2.79 -12.80 0.11
C TRP A 155 -2.52 -12.32 1.54
N LEU A 156 -3.55 -12.00 2.32
CA LEU A 156 -3.40 -11.39 3.65
C LEU A 156 -2.67 -12.32 4.62
N PHE A 157 -3.29 -13.45 4.97
CA PHE A 157 -2.70 -14.39 5.93
C PHE A 157 -1.43 -15.06 5.40
N GLY A 158 -1.38 -15.43 4.12
CA GLY A 158 -0.18 -16.03 3.54
C GLY A 158 1.01 -15.07 3.53
N THR A 159 0.76 -13.76 3.37
CA THR A 159 1.82 -12.75 3.48
C THR A 159 2.23 -12.52 4.93
N MET A 160 1.29 -12.44 5.87
CA MET A 160 1.60 -12.34 7.30
C MET A 160 2.40 -13.56 7.79
N ASP A 161 2.07 -14.79 7.35
CA ASP A 161 2.76 -16.01 7.76
C ASP A 161 4.22 -15.98 7.29
N ARG A 162 4.43 -15.53 6.05
CA ARG A 162 5.76 -15.33 5.47
C ARG A 162 6.53 -14.25 6.22
N TYR A 163 5.90 -13.11 6.51
CA TYR A 163 6.53 -12.02 7.25
C TYR A 163 6.89 -12.45 8.67
N LEU A 164 5.97 -13.09 9.39
CA LEU A 164 6.23 -13.62 10.72
C LEU A 164 7.41 -14.60 10.70
N SER A 165 7.45 -15.51 9.74
CA SER A 165 8.56 -16.45 9.57
C SER A 165 9.90 -15.75 9.32
N GLN A 166 9.92 -14.65 8.59
CA GLN A 166 11.12 -13.83 8.38
C GLN A 166 11.50 -13.10 9.67
N VAL A 167 10.54 -12.45 10.33
CA VAL A 167 10.72 -11.74 11.61
C VAL A 167 11.36 -12.67 12.65
N MET A 168 10.87 -13.91 12.78
CA MET A 168 11.44 -14.89 13.73
C MET A 168 12.87 -15.33 13.42
N ARG A 169 13.40 -15.03 12.22
CA ARG A 169 14.77 -15.34 11.80
C ARG A 169 15.67 -14.10 11.78
N LEU A 170 15.13 -12.91 12.06
CA LEU A 170 15.91 -11.68 12.08
C LEU A 170 16.85 -11.65 13.28
N ASN A 171 18.06 -11.13 13.04
CA ASN A 171 19.03 -10.83 14.07
C ASN A 171 19.48 -9.38 13.89
N PHE A 172 19.46 -8.62 14.99
CA PHE A 172 19.97 -7.26 15.04
C PHE A 172 21.28 -7.23 15.81
N THR A 173 22.26 -6.45 15.35
CA THR A 173 23.56 -6.31 16.01
C THR A 173 23.64 -5.05 16.88
N ARG A 174 22.87 -4.02 16.57
CA ARG A 174 22.85 -2.76 17.33
C ARG A 174 21.96 -2.88 18.56
N GLU A 175 22.50 -2.52 19.73
CA GLU A 175 21.80 -2.66 21.03
C GLU A 175 20.45 -1.93 21.08
N SER A 176 20.35 -0.75 20.47
CA SER A 176 19.11 0.03 20.41
C SER A 176 18.01 -0.66 19.60
N GLN A 177 18.37 -1.33 18.49
CA GLN A 177 17.45 -2.11 17.67
C GLN A 177 17.06 -3.41 18.38
N LEU A 178 18.02 -4.09 19.01
CA LEU A 178 17.79 -5.29 19.81
C LEU A 178 16.77 -5.07 20.94
N ARG A 179 16.89 -3.96 21.70
CA ARG A 179 15.93 -3.63 22.76
C ARG A 179 14.50 -3.48 22.24
N ARG A 180 14.31 -2.82 21.09
CA ARG A 180 12.99 -2.65 20.46
C ARG A 180 12.47 -3.96 19.93
N PHE A 181 13.32 -4.71 19.24
CA PHE A 181 12.97 -6.01 18.70
C PHE A 181 12.53 -7.00 19.79
N ASN A 182 13.27 -7.06 20.91
CA ASN A 182 12.89 -7.89 22.06
C ASN A 182 11.56 -7.48 22.68
N ARG A 183 11.24 -6.17 22.70
CA ARG A 183 9.92 -5.69 23.13
C ARG A 183 8.82 -6.18 22.18
N LEU A 184 9.04 -6.11 20.87
CA LEU A 184 8.09 -6.61 19.87
C LEU A 184 7.89 -8.13 19.97
N LEU A 185 8.96 -8.89 20.23
CA LEU A 185 8.88 -10.33 20.46
C LEU A 185 8.16 -10.71 21.77
N SER A 186 8.14 -9.82 22.76
CA SER A 186 7.43 -10.07 24.03
C SER A 186 5.91 -10.15 23.88
N TYR A 187 5.36 -9.75 22.73
CA TYR A 187 3.95 -9.83 22.40
C TYR A 187 3.46 -11.22 21.98
N ASP A 188 4.34 -12.22 21.87
CA ASP A 188 4.02 -13.55 21.33
C ASP A 188 3.28 -13.45 19.98
N LEU A 189 3.95 -12.83 19.00
CA LEU A 189 3.41 -12.63 17.65
C LEU A 189 2.87 -13.91 17.00
N PRO A 190 3.48 -15.11 17.17
CA PRO A 190 2.88 -16.36 16.72
C PRO A 190 1.49 -16.65 17.30
N GLN A 191 1.32 -16.52 18.62
CA GLN A 191 0.03 -16.70 19.26
C GLN A 191 -1.01 -15.67 18.78
N GLU A 192 -0.60 -14.41 18.65
CA GLU A 192 -1.48 -13.35 18.16
C GLU A 192 -1.90 -13.58 16.69
N MET A 193 -1.02 -14.15 15.87
CA MET A 193 -1.34 -14.53 14.50
C MET A 193 -2.38 -15.67 14.43
N GLU A 194 -2.30 -16.66 15.33
CA GLU A 194 -3.33 -17.70 15.45
C GLU A 194 -4.69 -17.10 15.82
N MET A 195 -4.72 -16.14 16.75
CA MET A 195 -5.95 -15.45 17.14
C MET A 195 -6.54 -14.66 15.96
N LEU A 196 -5.71 -13.90 15.23
CA LEU A 196 -6.14 -13.17 14.04
C LEU A 196 -6.69 -14.07 12.93
N SER A 197 -6.27 -15.33 12.88
CA SER A 197 -6.80 -16.29 11.90
C SER A 197 -8.30 -16.55 12.07
N LEU A 198 -8.88 -16.23 13.24
CA LEU A 198 -10.32 -16.28 13.47
C LEU A 198 -11.10 -15.29 12.59
N LEU A 199 -10.46 -14.21 12.11
CA LEU A 199 -11.08 -13.28 11.14
C LEU A 199 -11.44 -13.97 9.81
N LYS A 200 -10.85 -15.14 9.50
CA LYS A 200 -11.27 -15.95 8.33
C LYS A 200 -12.72 -16.43 8.45
N SER A 201 -13.27 -16.49 9.67
CA SER A 201 -14.65 -16.86 9.94
C SER A 201 -15.59 -15.65 9.95
N THR A 202 -15.06 -14.42 9.92
CA THR A 202 -15.87 -13.20 9.81
C THR A 202 -16.50 -13.14 8.43
N PRO A 203 -17.85 -13.01 8.33
CA PRO A 203 -18.52 -12.90 7.04
C PRO A 203 -18.04 -11.65 6.29
N SER A 204 -17.25 -11.84 5.24
CA SER A 204 -16.76 -10.76 4.38
C SER A 204 -16.57 -11.29 2.96
N PRO A 205 -17.21 -10.69 1.93
CA PRO A 205 -17.05 -11.12 0.56
C PRO A 205 -15.60 -10.96 0.09
N VAL A 206 -15.15 -11.90 -0.73
CA VAL A 206 -13.84 -11.80 -1.39
C VAL A 206 -13.97 -10.94 -2.64
N VAL A 207 -13.33 -9.78 -2.63
CA VAL A 207 -13.37 -8.77 -3.69
C VAL A 207 -11.95 -8.35 -4.09
N PHE A 208 -11.80 -7.62 -5.20
CA PHE A 208 -10.48 -7.10 -5.58
C PHE A 208 -10.18 -5.83 -4.76
N CYS A 209 -9.30 -5.94 -3.78
CA CYS A 209 -8.99 -4.88 -2.83
C CYS A 209 -7.73 -4.11 -3.23
N HIS A 210 -7.67 -2.83 -2.82
CA HIS A 210 -6.46 -2.02 -2.97
C HIS A 210 -5.36 -2.50 -2.01
N ASN A 211 -5.76 -2.82 -0.77
CA ASN A 211 -4.96 -3.22 0.39
C ASN A 211 -4.02 -2.14 0.97
N ASP A 212 -3.99 -0.95 0.38
CA ASP A 212 -3.16 0.17 0.85
C ASP A 212 -3.82 1.53 0.53
N CYS A 213 -5.12 1.64 0.83
CA CYS A 213 -5.89 2.85 0.63
C CYS A 213 -5.64 3.89 1.75
N GLN A 214 -4.37 4.28 1.94
CA GLN A 214 -3.91 5.35 2.83
C GLN A 214 -4.17 6.75 2.22
N GLU A 215 -3.21 7.66 2.18
CA GLU A 215 -3.25 8.88 1.36
C GLU A 215 -2.88 8.66 -0.12
N ASN A 216 -2.88 7.41 -0.59
CA ASN A 216 -2.69 7.04 -2.00
C ASN A 216 -3.93 7.37 -2.86
N ILE A 217 -4.48 8.56 -2.62
CA ILE A 217 -5.69 9.12 -3.19
C ILE A 217 -5.33 10.53 -3.67
N LEU A 218 -5.45 10.76 -4.97
CA LEU A 218 -5.24 12.07 -5.57
C LEU A 218 -6.52 12.88 -5.55
N LEU A 219 -6.44 14.09 -4.98
CA LEU A 219 -7.42 15.15 -5.18
C LEU A 219 -7.13 15.88 -6.49
N LEU A 220 -8.08 15.82 -7.43
CA LEU A 220 -8.01 16.39 -8.77
C LEU A 220 -8.57 17.81 -8.77
N LYS A 221 -7.74 18.85 -8.96
CA LYS A 221 -8.23 20.23 -9.11
C LYS A 221 -8.82 20.47 -10.51
N GLY A 222 -9.80 21.37 -10.60
CA GLY A 222 -10.42 21.79 -11.86
C GLY A 222 -11.67 21.02 -12.28
N ARG A 223 -12.11 20.03 -11.49
CA ARG A 223 -13.47 19.48 -11.55
C ARG A 223 -14.37 20.31 -10.62
N GLN A 224 -15.55 20.72 -11.10
CA GLN A 224 -16.44 21.59 -10.30
C GLN A 224 -16.90 20.85 -9.04
N SER A 225 -17.21 21.58 -7.96
CA SER A 225 -17.57 20.98 -6.65
C SER A 225 -18.81 20.07 -6.70
N SER A 226 -19.60 20.11 -7.77
CA SER A 226 -20.74 19.23 -8.04
C SER A 226 -20.34 17.87 -8.64
N ASP A 227 -19.12 17.70 -9.13
CA ASP A 227 -18.65 16.46 -9.74
C ASP A 227 -18.20 15.49 -8.65
N ARG A 228 -18.90 14.36 -8.48
CA ARG A 228 -18.53 13.24 -7.56
C ARG A 228 -17.28 12.46 -8.01
N HIS A 229 -16.37 13.12 -8.70
CA HIS A 229 -15.23 12.52 -9.39
C HIS A 229 -13.97 13.37 -9.19
N ARG A 230 -13.81 13.94 -8.00
CA ARG A 230 -12.63 14.73 -7.60
C ARG A 230 -11.49 13.84 -7.10
N LEU A 231 -11.74 12.57 -6.78
CA LEU A 231 -10.73 11.63 -6.26
C LEU A 231 -10.34 10.55 -7.29
N MET A 232 -9.06 10.16 -7.24
CA MET A 232 -8.49 9.04 -7.99
C MET A 232 -7.59 8.22 -7.07
N LEU A 233 -7.86 6.91 -6.96
CA LEU A 233 -6.98 5.98 -6.26
C LEU A 233 -5.72 5.75 -7.11
N ILE A 234 -4.58 5.57 -6.46
CA ILE A 234 -3.29 5.30 -7.11
C ILE A 234 -2.49 4.30 -6.28
N ASP A 235 -1.39 3.80 -6.83
CA ASP A 235 -0.42 2.95 -6.12
C ASP A 235 -0.94 1.56 -5.71
N PHE A 236 -1.21 0.74 -6.73
CA PHE A 236 -1.89 -0.55 -6.61
C PHE A 236 -0.95 -1.73 -6.31
N GLU A 237 0.24 -1.49 -5.73
CA GLU A 237 1.30 -2.52 -5.60
C GLU A 237 0.89 -3.70 -4.70
N TYR A 238 0.04 -3.45 -3.69
CA TYR A 238 -0.48 -4.46 -2.78
C TYR A 238 -1.82 -5.06 -3.23
N SER A 239 -2.39 -4.60 -4.35
CA SER A 239 -3.75 -4.96 -4.73
C SER A 239 -3.90 -6.45 -5.07
N SER A 240 -4.94 -7.07 -4.54
CA SER A 240 -5.20 -8.51 -4.69
C SER A 240 -6.64 -8.84 -4.32
N TYR A 241 -7.10 -10.06 -4.63
CA TYR A 241 -8.37 -10.52 -4.06
C TYR A 241 -8.21 -10.78 -2.56
N ASN A 242 -9.03 -10.10 -1.75
CA ASN A 242 -8.92 -10.11 -0.30
C ASN A 242 -10.31 -9.89 0.35
N TYR A 243 -10.34 -9.90 1.68
CA TYR A 243 -11.52 -9.64 2.53
C TYR A 243 -11.74 -8.14 2.77
N GLY A 244 -12.61 -7.79 3.73
CA GLY A 244 -12.88 -6.45 4.26
C GLY A 244 -11.69 -5.72 4.91
N PHE A 245 -10.48 -6.24 4.71
CA PHE A 245 -9.21 -5.62 5.06
C PHE A 245 -9.08 -4.21 4.50
N ASP A 246 -9.56 -3.92 3.28
CA ASP A 246 -9.38 -2.60 2.67
C ASP A 246 -10.10 -1.50 3.48
N VAL A 247 -11.30 -1.79 3.99
CA VAL A 247 -12.08 -0.89 4.84
C VAL A 247 -11.41 -0.73 6.20
N GLY A 248 -11.06 -1.85 6.86
CA GLY A 248 -10.38 -1.82 8.16
C GLY A 248 -9.04 -1.09 8.10
N ASN A 249 -8.27 -1.33 7.04
CA ASN A 249 -7.00 -0.65 6.78
C ASN A 249 -7.20 0.84 6.56
N HIS A 250 -8.12 1.24 5.68
CA HIS A 250 -8.39 2.66 5.42
C HIS A 250 -8.76 3.42 6.70
N PHE A 251 -9.55 2.82 7.60
CA PHE A 251 -9.86 3.44 8.89
C PHE A 251 -8.66 3.52 9.84
N CYS A 252 -7.73 2.56 9.81
CA CYS A 252 -6.47 2.68 10.54
C CYS A 252 -5.67 3.90 10.08
N GLU A 253 -5.65 4.18 8.77
CA GLU A 253 -4.84 5.26 8.18
C GLU A 253 -5.28 6.67 8.58
N TRP A 254 -6.49 6.84 9.15
CA TRP A 254 -6.90 8.13 9.73
C TRP A 254 -6.05 8.51 10.95
N MET A 255 -5.38 7.54 11.58
CA MET A 255 -4.53 7.76 12.74
C MET A 255 -3.09 8.12 12.36
N TYR A 256 -2.63 7.81 11.15
CA TYR A 256 -1.22 7.90 10.77
C TYR A 256 -1.00 9.05 9.79
N ASP A 257 -0.19 10.02 10.19
CA ASP A 257 0.24 11.12 9.34
C ASP A 257 1.71 10.94 8.98
N TYR A 258 1.99 10.71 7.71
CA TYR A 258 3.33 10.48 7.17
C TYR A 258 3.99 11.76 6.65
N ASN A 259 3.29 12.91 6.65
CA ASN A 259 3.82 14.19 6.21
C ASN A 259 4.59 14.90 7.35
N CYS A 260 5.67 14.27 7.81
CA CYS A 260 6.47 14.74 8.93
C CYS A 260 7.95 14.84 8.54
N ASP A 261 8.52 16.03 8.64
CA ASP A 261 9.93 16.30 8.30
C ASP A 261 10.93 15.86 9.38
N GLU A 262 10.44 15.48 10.56
CA GLU A 262 11.27 15.09 11.71
C GLU A 262 11.08 13.62 12.06
N PHE A 263 12.17 12.97 12.49
CA PHE A 263 12.13 11.59 13.00
C PHE A 263 11.05 11.44 14.10
N PRO A 264 10.19 10.41 14.06
CA PRO A 264 10.29 9.20 13.24
C PRO A 264 9.67 9.29 11.83
N PHE A 265 9.41 10.50 11.34
CA PHE A 265 8.81 10.82 10.03
C PHE A 265 7.36 10.37 9.88
N PHE A 266 6.69 10.12 11.01
CA PHE A 266 5.24 9.97 11.08
C PHE A 266 4.73 10.42 12.45
N LYS A 267 3.44 10.75 12.53
CA LYS A 267 2.71 11.01 13.77
C LYS A 267 1.52 10.07 13.88
N VAL A 268 1.20 9.68 15.11
CA VAL A 268 0.03 8.83 15.40
C VAL A 268 -0.91 9.57 16.33
N SER A 269 -2.17 9.65 15.92
CA SER A 269 -3.24 10.24 16.73
C SER A 269 -4.38 9.24 16.85
N ALA A 270 -4.36 8.42 17.92
CA ALA A 270 -5.39 7.40 18.16
C ALA A 270 -6.81 7.98 18.25
N GLN A 271 -6.93 9.26 18.63
CA GLN A 271 -8.21 9.99 18.71
C GLN A 271 -8.82 10.27 17.33
N ASN A 272 -8.02 10.19 16.25
CA ASN A 272 -8.50 10.41 14.89
C ASN A 272 -9.10 9.15 14.25
N TYR A 273 -9.01 7.99 14.91
CA TYR A 273 -9.72 6.80 14.43
C TYR A 273 -11.21 7.11 14.26
N PRO A 274 -11.84 6.75 13.12
CA PRO A 274 -13.21 7.16 12.85
C PRO A 274 -14.16 6.63 13.92
N SER A 275 -15.04 7.50 14.42
CA SER A 275 -16.13 7.09 15.31
C SER A 275 -17.09 6.13 14.61
N LYS A 276 -17.89 5.36 15.36
CA LYS A 276 -18.91 4.46 14.77
C LYS A 276 -19.84 5.21 13.80
N ALA A 277 -20.19 6.47 14.09
CA ALA A 277 -20.99 7.29 13.18
C ALA A 277 -20.28 7.59 11.85
N GLN A 278 -18.98 7.92 11.88
CA GLN A 278 -18.18 8.13 10.67
C GLN A 278 -17.98 6.83 9.88
N GLN A 279 -17.76 5.71 10.56
CA GLN A 279 -17.66 4.39 9.93
C GLN A 279 -18.98 4.02 9.23
N LEU A 280 -20.12 4.21 9.88
CA LEU A 280 -21.43 3.95 9.29
C LEU A 280 -21.75 4.90 8.12
N HIS A 281 -21.28 6.14 8.14
CA HIS A 281 -21.39 7.09 7.01
C HIS A 281 -20.58 6.61 5.80
N PHE A 282 -19.35 6.14 6.02
CA PHE A 282 -18.51 5.54 4.98
C PHE A 282 -19.19 4.28 4.40
N ILE A 283 -19.62 3.35 5.27
CA ILE A 283 -20.29 2.11 4.89
C ILE A 283 -21.56 2.38 4.07
N GLU A 284 -22.38 3.35 4.48
CA GLU A 284 -23.59 3.71 3.72
C GLU A 284 -23.26 4.24 2.33
N SER A 285 -22.22 5.07 2.21
CA SER A 285 -21.76 5.59 0.91
C SER A 285 -21.20 4.48 0.02
N TYR A 286 -20.50 3.51 0.60
CA TYR A 286 -20.03 2.31 -0.08
C TYR A 286 -21.19 1.45 -0.57
N LEU A 287 -22.15 1.13 0.31
CA LEU A 287 -23.28 0.25 0.00
C LEU A 287 -24.14 0.84 -1.13
N ARG A 288 -24.44 2.13 -1.06
CA ARG A 288 -25.19 2.86 -2.10
C ARG A 288 -24.52 2.82 -3.48
N GLU A 289 -23.18 2.80 -3.52
CA GLU A 289 -22.45 2.65 -4.79
C GLU A 289 -22.39 1.19 -5.27
N SER A 290 -22.31 0.24 -4.35
CA SER A 290 -22.21 -1.19 -4.66
C SER A 290 -23.54 -1.86 -5.03
N ASP A 291 -24.65 -1.34 -4.53
CA ASP A 291 -26.00 -1.88 -4.72
C ASP A 291 -26.99 -0.77 -5.11
N GLN A 292 -27.43 -0.80 -6.38
CA GLN A 292 -28.41 0.14 -6.93
C GLN A 292 -29.78 0.05 -6.24
N GLY A 293 -30.08 -1.07 -5.56
CA GLY A 293 -31.32 -1.27 -4.82
C GLY A 293 -31.30 -0.68 -3.42
N PHE A 294 -30.14 -0.26 -2.89
CA PHE A 294 -29.97 0.15 -1.50
C PHE A 294 -30.92 1.28 -1.08
N ASP A 295 -31.05 2.32 -1.89
CA ASP A 295 -31.93 3.46 -1.61
C ASP A 295 -33.43 3.11 -1.69
N GLY A 296 -33.78 1.96 -2.31
CA GLY A 296 -35.15 1.44 -2.38
C GLY A 296 -35.58 0.61 -1.16
N LEU A 297 -34.63 0.29 -0.27
CA LEU A 297 -34.88 -0.48 0.95
C LEU A 297 -35.55 0.36 2.03
N SER A 298 -36.17 -0.31 3.01
CA SER A 298 -36.64 0.36 4.23
C SER A 298 -35.46 0.87 5.06
N THR A 299 -35.67 1.87 5.91
CA THR A 299 -34.63 2.37 6.84
C THR A 299 -34.10 1.25 7.75
N GLU A 300 -34.96 0.32 8.15
CA GLU A 300 -34.60 -0.83 8.99
C GLU A 300 -33.67 -1.80 8.24
N ASP A 301 -33.99 -2.11 6.98
CA ASP A 301 -33.16 -2.98 6.13
C ASP A 301 -31.82 -2.32 5.77
N GLN A 302 -31.81 -1.02 5.48
CA GLN A 302 -30.57 -0.26 5.26
C GLN A 302 -29.67 -0.32 6.49
N MET A 303 -30.23 -0.10 7.68
CA MET A 303 -29.47 -0.17 8.93
C MET A 303 -28.94 -1.57 9.19
N LYS A 304 -29.74 -2.61 8.89
CA LYS A 304 -29.31 -4.00 9.01
C LYS A 304 -28.10 -4.31 8.11
N LEU A 305 -28.15 -3.94 6.83
CA LEU A 305 -27.02 -4.13 5.91
C LEU A 305 -25.77 -3.36 6.36
N LYS A 306 -25.94 -2.14 6.88
CA LYS A 306 -24.83 -1.35 7.43
C LYS A 306 -24.17 -2.04 8.62
N GLU A 307 -24.94 -2.58 9.56
CA GLU A 307 -24.41 -3.33 10.71
C GLU A 307 -23.81 -4.68 10.30
N GLU A 308 -24.36 -5.34 9.27
CA GLU A 308 -23.76 -6.55 8.69
C GLU A 308 -22.38 -6.27 8.09
N MET A 309 -22.22 -5.17 7.35
CA MET A 309 -20.90 -4.76 6.82
C MET A 309 -19.97 -4.22 7.92
N TYR A 310 -20.52 -3.63 8.99
CA TYR A 310 -19.73 -3.08 10.10
C TYR A 310 -18.79 -4.11 10.75
N VAL A 311 -19.11 -5.40 10.67
CA VAL A 311 -18.24 -6.48 11.18
C VAL A 311 -16.87 -6.51 10.48
N GLU A 312 -16.75 -5.99 9.25
CA GLU A 312 -15.50 -5.90 8.51
C GLU A 312 -14.50 -4.93 9.14
N VAL A 313 -14.96 -4.00 9.98
CA VAL A 313 -14.08 -3.08 10.71
C VAL A 313 -13.11 -3.84 11.62
N ASN A 314 -13.43 -5.06 12.04
CA ASN A 314 -12.53 -5.93 12.80
C ASN A 314 -11.22 -6.26 12.05
N PHE A 315 -11.20 -6.15 10.72
CA PHE A 315 -9.96 -6.31 9.95
C PHE A 315 -8.95 -5.17 10.17
N SER A 316 -9.31 -4.10 10.88
CA SER A 316 -8.35 -3.10 11.41
C SER A 316 -7.24 -3.76 12.26
N LEU A 317 -7.57 -4.80 13.02
CA LEU A 317 -6.59 -5.60 13.76
C LEU A 317 -5.58 -6.27 12.82
N ALA A 318 -6.06 -6.86 11.73
CA ALA A 318 -5.19 -7.45 10.72
C ALA A 318 -4.33 -6.39 10.03
N SER A 319 -4.84 -5.18 9.78
CA SER A 319 -4.07 -4.07 9.22
C SER A 319 -2.91 -3.67 10.15
N HIS A 320 -3.18 -3.47 11.44
CA HIS A 320 -2.11 -3.18 12.40
C HIS A 320 -1.05 -4.27 12.44
N PHE A 321 -1.45 -5.54 12.50
CA PHE A 321 -0.53 -6.65 12.56
C PHE A 321 0.30 -6.80 11.28
N PHE A 322 -0.34 -6.68 10.11
CA PHE A 322 0.32 -6.76 8.81
C PHE A 322 1.41 -5.70 8.66
N TRP A 323 1.06 -4.43 8.87
CA TRP A 323 2.00 -3.33 8.71
C TRP A 323 3.04 -3.28 9.83
N GLY A 324 2.71 -3.77 11.02
CA GLY A 324 3.66 -4.01 12.10
C GLY A 324 4.76 -4.99 11.70
N LEU A 325 4.39 -6.17 11.19
CA LEU A 325 5.35 -7.17 10.70
C LEU A 325 6.18 -6.64 9.52
N TRP A 326 5.54 -6.03 8.53
CA TRP A 326 6.20 -5.39 7.40
C TRP A 326 7.26 -4.39 7.88
N SER A 327 6.90 -3.55 8.85
CA SER A 327 7.79 -2.52 9.39
C SER A 327 9.01 -3.08 10.12
N ILE A 328 8.88 -4.24 10.77
CA ILE A 328 10.03 -4.91 11.40
C ILE A 328 11.02 -5.38 10.34
N ILE A 329 10.53 -5.97 9.25
CA ILE A 329 11.35 -6.43 8.13
C ILE A 329 12.06 -5.24 7.49
N GLN A 330 11.33 -4.15 7.25
CA GLN A 330 11.91 -2.93 6.67
C GLN A 330 12.98 -2.29 7.57
N ALA A 331 12.87 -2.41 8.89
CA ALA A 331 13.89 -1.89 9.80
C ALA A 331 15.27 -2.58 9.65
N GLN A 332 15.32 -3.76 9.04
CA GLN A 332 16.57 -4.45 8.69
C GLN A 332 17.04 -4.14 7.27
N LEU A 333 16.11 -4.05 6.31
CA LEU A 333 16.42 -3.96 4.88
C LEU A 333 16.57 -2.52 4.38
N SER A 334 15.90 -1.57 5.03
CA SER A 334 15.87 -0.18 4.61
C SER A 334 16.88 0.68 5.36
N THR A 335 17.39 1.70 4.68
CA THR A 335 18.13 2.80 5.29
C THR A 335 17.23 3.70 6.15
N ILE A 336 15.90 3.63 5.96
CA ILE A 336 14.90 4.36 6.72
C ILE A 336 14.61 3.66 8.05
N LYS A 337 14.51 4.43 9.14
CA LYS A 337 14.38 3.91 10.51
C LYS A 337 12.92 3.53 10.86
N PHE A 338 12.49 2.33 10.48
CA PHE A 338 11.10 1.86 10.67
C PHE A 338 10.73 1.30 12.06
N GLY A 339 11.67 1.20 13.01
CA GLY A 339 11.40 0.52 14.29
C GLY A 339 10.31 1.17 15.16
N GLU A 340 10.14 2.49 15.11
CA GLU A 340 9.07 3.19 15.88
C GLU A 340 7.69 2.93 15.29
N TYR A 341 7.60 2.75 13.97
CA TYR A 341 6.34 2.50 13.28
C TYR A 341 5.77 1.12 13.64
N ALA A 342 6.61 0.08 13.64
CA ALA A 342 6.21 -1.26 14.09
C ALA A 342 5.59 -1.21 15.49
N GLN A 343 6.27 -0.55 16.44
CA GLN A 343 5.79 -0.40 17.82
C GLN A 343 4.43 0.30 17.86
N ALA A 344 4.27 1.42 17.14
CA ALA A 344 3.01 2.15 17.10
C ALA A 344 1.84 1.30 16.54
N ARG A 345 2.08 0.50 15.50
CA ARG A 345 1.06 -0.41 14.94
C ARG A 345 0.65 -1.48 15.96
N PHE A 346 1.60 -2.11 16.65
CA PHE A 346 1.28 -3.13 17.67
C PHE A 346 0.61 -2.53 18.91
N ASP A 347 0.99 -1.32 19.34
CA ASP A 347 0.31 -0.63 20.45
C ASP A 347 -1.17 -0.37 20.10
N ALA A 348 -1.43 0.12 18.87
CA ALA A 348 -2.79 0.32 18.36
C ALA A 348 -3.57 -1.01 18.24
N TYR A 349 -2.92 -2.08 17.76
CA TYR A 349 -3.49 -3.43 17.71
C TYR A 349 -4.01 -3.87 19.08
N PHE A 350 -3.17 -3.82 20.12
CA PHE A 350 -3.56 -4.25 21.47
C PHE A 350 -4.59 -3.32 22.11
N GLN A 351 -4.57 -2.03 21.79
CA GLN A 351 -5.60 -1.11 22.25
C GLN A 351 -6.96 -1.40 21.61
N GLN A 352 -7.00 -1.63 20.31
CA GLN A 352 -8.23 -1.95 19.59
C GLN A 352 -8.76 -3.34 19.96
N LYS A 353 -7.89 -4.35 20.11
CA LYS A 353 -8.29 -5.72 20.51
C LYS A 353 -9.13 -5.71 21.80
N LYS A 354 -8.76 -4.88 22.78
CA LYS A 354 -9.54 -4.70 24.03
C LYS A 354 -10.95 -4.15 23.81
N THR A 355 -11.14 -3.36 22.76
CA THR A 355 -12.44 -2.73 22.43
C THR A 355 -13.36 -3.73 21.71
N TRP A 356 -12.78 -4.63 20.91
CA TRP A 356 -13.54 -5.57 20.07
C TRP A 356 -13.89 -6.91 20.74
N ALA A 357 -13.49 -7.12 22.01
CA ALA A 357 -13.83 -8.31 22.81
C ALA A 357 -13.63 -9.65 22.07
N VAL A 358 -12.52 -9.77 21.34
CA VAL A 358 -12.03 -11.05 20.78
C VAL A 358 -11.04 -11.69 21.73
#